data_AF-A0A6A2ZTF5-F1
#
_entry.id   AF-A0A6A2ZTF5-F1
#
_cell.length_a   1.000
_cell.length_b   1.000
_cell.length_c   1.000
_cell.angle_alpha   90.00
_cell.angle_beta   90.00
_cell.angle_gamma   90.00
#
_symmetry.space_group_name_H-M   'P 1'
#
loop_
_entity.id
_entity.type
_entity.pdbx_description
1 polymer ?
#
loop_
_entity_poly.entity_id
_entity_poly.type
_entity_poly.pdbx_seq_one_letter_code
_entity_poly.pdbx_strand_id
1 'polypeptide(L)'
;MISTETIRTIVGIAGNVVSFFLFLPRPHIFRIWKAKSVQDFKPDQYLATVLNCMMWVFYGLPMVHPDSLLIITINAIGLVIESIYSLLLIYSDNKKRGMVIKTKSVKYMPYTLSLFNVLCGIIWMVYALLKFDINVLVPNVVGCMSGMMQLILYAWFYKTTKWDDDEKASAQKVQLSEI
;
A
#
# COMPACT_ATOMS: atom_id res chain seq x y z
N MET A 1 37.20 5.88 -1.03
CA MET A 1 35.99 6.50 -1.62
C MET A 1 34.90 5.44 -1.64
N ILE A 2 33.66 5.77 -1.24
CA ILE A 2 32.53 4.82 -1.31
C ILE A 2 32.09 4.71 -2.77
N SER A 3 31.88 3.51 -3.30
CA SER A 3 31.45 3.31 -4.69
C SER A 3 29.94 3.55 -4.85
N THR A 4 29.52 3.91 -6.07
CA THR A 4 28.10 4.06 -6.43
C THR A 4 27.30 2.79 -6.16
N GLU A 5 27.92 1.62 -6.32
CA GLU A 5 27.29 0.32 -6.05
C GLU A 5 27.01 0.11 -4.57
N THR A 6 27.95 0.49 -3.69
CA THR A 6 27.75 0.48 -2.24
C THR A 6 26.60 1.40 -1.86
N ILE A 7 26.53 2.62 -2.41
CA ILE A 7 25.43 3.55 -2.16
C ILE A 7 24.10 2.95 -2.65
N ARG A 8 24.05 2.40 -3.87
CA ARG A 8 22.85 1.76 -4.42
C ARG A 8 22.36 0.60 -3.55
N THR A 9 23.29 -0.17 -2.99
CA THR A 9 22.96 -1.28 -2.09
C THR A 9 22.33 -0.77 -0.79
N ILE A 10 22.94 0.24 -0.15
CA ILE A 10 22.40 0.85 1.07
C ILE A 10 21.00 1.42 0.83
N VAL A 11 20.83 2.17 -0.27
CA VAL A 11 19.53 2.75 -0.65
C VAL A 11 18.50 1.65 -0.93
N GLY A 12 18.88 0.59 -1.63
CA GLY A 12 17.98 -0.53 -1.92
C GLY A 12 17.59 -1.32 -0.66
N ILE A 13 18.49 -1.47 0.31
CA ILE A 13 18.18 -2.06 1.63
C ILE A 13 17.16 -1.19 2.37
N ALA A 14 17.40 0.13 2.43
CA ALA A 14 16.45 1.06 3.04
C ALA A 14 15.07 0.99 2.35
N GLY A 15 15.05 0.90 1.01
CA GLY A 15 13.83 0.72 0.23
C GLY A 15 13.10 -0.57 0.59
N ASN A 16 13.82 -1.69 0.70
CA ASN A 16 13.26 -2.97 1.13
C ASN A 16 12.60 -2.86 2.52
N VAL A 17 13.27 -2.22 3.48
CA VAL A 17 12.71 -2.06 4.84
C VAL A 17 11.42 -1.25 4.82
N VAL A 18 11.39 -0.09 4.15
CA VAL A 18 10.19 0.77 4.07
C VAL A 18 9.06 0.05 3.34
N SER A 19 9.35 -0.59 2.20
CA SER A 19 8.38 -1.36 1.43
C SER A 19 7.83 -2.56 2.22
N PHE A 20 8.63 -3.21 3.06
CA PHE A 20 8.16 -4.31 3.89
C PHE A 20 7.05 -3.85 4.85
N PHE A 21 7.20 -2.69 5.48
CA PHE A 21 6.15 -2.10 6.33
C PHE A 21 4.88 -1.77 5.53
N LEU A 22 4.98 -1.41 4.25
CA LEU A 22 3.82 -1.19 3.39
C LEU A 22 3.05 -2.49 3.07
N PHE A 23 3.74 -3.63 3.01
CA PHE A 23 3.12 -4.95 2.79
C PHE A 23 2.51 -5.57 4.06
N LEU A 24 2.81 -5.04 5.25
CA LEU A 24 2.29 -5.62 6.48
C LEU A 24 0.76 -5.64 6.54
N PRO A 25 0.17 -6.63 7.22
CA PRO A 25 -1.26 -6.77 7.31
C PRO A 25 -1.86 -5.55 7.97
N ARG A 26 -2.69 -4.86 7.22
CA ARG A 26 -3.50 -3.77 7.75
C ARG A 26 -4.50 -4.33 8.77
N PRO A 27 -4.85 -3.56 9.83
CA PRO A 27 -5.75 -4.00 10.89
C PRO A 27 -7.08 -4.63 10.41
N HIS A 28 -7.56 -4.25 9.22
CA HIS A 28 -8.80 -4.79 8.66
C HIS A 28 -8.68 -6.26 8.20
N ILE A 29 -7.50 -6.73 7.78
CA ILE A 29 -7.29 -8.14 7.42
C ILE A 29 -7.54 -9.06 8.62
N PHE A 30 -7.08 -8.63 9.80
CA PHE A 30 -7.36 -9.35 11.04
C PHE A 30 -8.85 -9.41 11.38
N ARG A 31 -9.62 -8.36 11.02
CA ARG A 31 -11.08 -8.37 11.20
C ARG A 31 -11.76 -9.38 10.28
N ILE A 32 -11.35 -9.43 9.01
CA ILE A 32 -11.87 -10.41 8.04
C ILE A 32 -11.56 -11.83 8.50
N TRP A 33 -10.33 -12.09 8.94
CA TRP A 33 -9.94 -13.41 9.43
C TRP A 33 -10.78 -13.85 10.65
N LYS A 34 -10.97 -12.97 11.64
CA LYS A 34 -11.81 -13.27 12.81
C LYS A 34 -13.29 -13.42 12.47
N ALA A 35 -13.81 -12.60 11.55
CA ALA A 35 -15.21 -12.60 11.16
C ALA A 35 -15.56 -13.66 10.11
N LYS A 36 -14.57 -14.27 9.46
CA LYS A 36 -14.72 -15.20 8.32
C LYS A 36 -15.60 -14.66 7.18
N SER A 37 -15.68 -13.33 7.04
CA SER A 37 -16.48 -12.64 6.04
C SER A 37 -15.70 -11.45 5.49
N VAL A 38 -15.72 -11.28 4.16
CA VAL A 38 -15.01 -10.16 3.50
C VAL A 38 -15.68 -8.81 3.71
N GLN A 39 -16.89 -8.78 4.30
CA GLN A 39 -17.71 -7.57 4.40
C GLN A 39 -17.84 -6.89 3.01
N ASP A 40 -17.60 -5.59 2.94
CA ASP A 40 -17.68 -4.77 1.72
C ASP A 40 -16.37 -4.73 0.93
N PHE A 41 -15.39 -5.56 1.32
CA PHE A 41 -14.04 -5.46 0.82
C PHE A 41 -13.90 -6.03 -0.60
N LYS A 42 -13.29 -5.26 -1.51
CA LYS A 42 -13.04 -5.66 -2.90
C LYS A 42 -11.62 -6.22 -3.07
N PRO A 43 -11.45 -7.45 -3.60
CA PRO A 43 -10.13 -8.06 -3.77
C PRO A 43 -9.29 -7.42 -4.89
N ASP A 44 -9.89 -6.56 -5.72
CA ASP A 44 -9.29 -5.98 -6.94
C ASP A 44 -7.89 -5.39 -6.68
N GLN A 45 -7.71 -4.67 -5.58
CA GLN A 45 -6.43 -4.07 -5.22
C GLN A 45 -5.35 -5.12 -4.92
N TYR A 46 -5.70 -6.21 -4.22
CA TYR A 46 -4.74 -7.26 -3.85
C TYR A 46 -4.30 -8.04 -5.08
N LEU A 47 -5.24 -8.34 -5.98
CA LEU A 47 -4.92 -8.98 -7.25
C LEU A 47 -4.01 -8.10 -8.11
N ALA A 48 -4.30 -6.80 -8.20
CA ALA A 48 -3.42 -5.86 -8.90
C ALA A 48 -2.01 -5.82 -8.29
N THR A 49 -1.88 -5.84 -6.96
CA THR A 49 -0.58 -5.87 -6.29
C THR A 49 0.16 -7.19 -6.51
N VAL A 50 -0.53 -8.34 -6.53
CA VAL A 50 0.05 -9.65 -6.89
C VAL A 50 0.62 -9.60 -8.32
N LEU A 51 -0.16 -9.13 -9.29
CA LEU A 51 0.29 -8.99 -10.68
C LEU A 51 1.50 -8.05 -10.78
N ASN A 52 1.47 -6.91 -10.09
CA ASN A 52 2.59 -5.97 -10.02
C ASN A 52 3.86 -6.64 -9.45
N CYS A 53 3.74 -7.36 -8.33
CA CYS A 53 4.88 -8.05 -7.73
C CYS A 53 5.46 -9.12 -8.67
N MET A 54 4.61 -9.89 -9.37
CA MET A 54 5.07 -10.86 -10.37
C MET A 54 5.85 -10.18 -11.51
N MET A 55 5.36 -9.04 -12.01
CA MET A 55 6.09 -8.28 -13.04
C MET A 55 7.45 -7.82 -12.57
N TRP A 56 7.56 -7.31 -11.34
CA TRP A 56 8.85 -6.85 -10.79
C TRP A 56 9.82 -7.99 -10.46
N VAL A 57 9.32 -9.13 -10.01
CA VAL A 57 10.13 -10.34 -9.84
C VAL A 57 10.69 -10.77 -11.19
N PHE A 58 9.86 -10.84 -12.24
CA PHE A 58 10.29 -11.18 -13.59
C PHE A 58 11.32 -10.19 -14.13
N TYR A 59 11.04 -8.89 -14.00
CA TYR A 59 11.94 -7.82 -14.41
C TYR A 59 13.31 -7.93 -13.72
N GLY A 60 13.35 -8.22 -12.41
CA GLY A 60 14.58 -8.28 -11.66
C GLY A 60 15.45 -9.53 -11.90
N LEU A 61 14.94 -10.54 -12.63
CA LEU A 61 15.71 -11.76 -12.92
C LEU A 61 17.02 -11.41 -13.63
N PRO A 62 18.16 -12.05 -13.29
CA PRO A 62 19.48 -11.70 -13.85
C PRO A 62 19.54 -11.72 -15.38
N MET A 63 18.72 -12.57 -16.01
CA MET A 63 18.60 -12.70 -17.46
C MET A 63 17.75 -11.60 -18.13
N VAL A 64 16.94 -10.87 -17.36
CA VAL A 64 16.11 -9.73 -17.84
C VAL A 64 16.76 -8.41 -17.46
N HIS A 65 17.13 -8.25 -16.19
CA HIS A 65 17.83 -7.06 -15.69
C HIS A 65 18.89 -7.46 -14.63
N PRO A 66 20.18 -7.49 -14.98
CA PRO A 66 21.24 -7.79 -14.01
C PRO A 66 21.32 -6.74 -12.90
N ASP A 67 21.91 -7.11 -11.76
CA ASP A 67 22.10 -6.25 -10.58
C ASP A 67 20.82 -5.66 -9.97
N SER A 68 19.68 -6.36 -10.11
CA SER A 68 18.37 -5.97 -9.58
C SER A 68 17.86 -6.87 -8.45
N LEU A 69 18.75 -7.57 -7.75
CA LEU A 69 18.40 -8.50 -6.67
C LEU A 69 17.51 -7.85 -5.60
N LEU A 70 17.79 -6.61 -5.21
CA LEU A 70 17.01 -5.90 -4.18
C LEU A 70 15.58 -5.57 -4.62
N ILE A 71 15.30 -5.52 -5.93
CA ILE A 71 13.94 -5.41 -6.48
C ILE A 71 13.24 -6.77 -6.38
N ILE A 72 13.95 -7.86 -6.68
CA ILE A 72 13.40 -9.22 -6.57
C ILE A 72 13.00 -9.52 -5.13
N THR A 73 13.88 -9.27 -4.15
CA THR A 73 13.67 -9.66 -2.75
C THR A 73 12.37 -9.10 -2.20
N ILE A 74 12.16 -7.78 -2.36
CA ILE A 74 10.97 -7.14 -1.81
C ILE A 74 9.69 -7.55 -2.54
N ASN A 75 9.73 -7.70 -3.86
CA ASN A 75 8.55 -8.08 -4.63
C ASN A 75 8.22 -9.57 -4.46
N ALA A 76 9.20 -10.44 -4.21
CA ALA A 76 8.96 -11.83 -3.86
C ALA A 76 8.28 -11.96 -2.49
N ILE A 77 8.74 -11.18 -1.49
CA ILE A 77 8.08 -11.12 -0.18
C ILE A 77 6.65 -10.59 -0.32
N GLY A 78 6.48 -9.48 -1.04
CA GLY A 78 5.16 -8.89 -1.32
C GLY A 78 4.24 -9.88 -2.03
N LEU A 79 4.75 -10.62 -3.02
CA LEU A 79 3.99 -11.64 -3.75
C LEU A 79 3.45 -12.72 -2.82
N VAL A 80 4.26 -13.22 -1.88
CA VAL A 80 3.81 -14.22 -0.90
C VAL A 80 2.73 -13.64 0.01
N ILE A 81 2.95 -12.46 0.57
CA ILE A 81 2.02 -11.82 1.50
C ILE A 81 0.68 -11.51 0.83
N GLU A 82 0.70 -10.88 -0.35
CA GLU A 82 -0.49 -10.49 -1.10
C GLU A 82 -1.25 -11.69 -1.67
N SER A 83 -0.55 -12.78 -1.98
CA SER A 83 -1.19 -14.05 -2.33
C SER A 83 -1.97 -14.62 -1.15
N ILE A 84 -1.40 -14.60 0.06
CA ILE A 84 -2.10 -15.04 1.28
C ILE A 84 -3.36 -14.19 1.50
N TYR A 85 -3.28 -12.86 1.36
CA TYR A 85 -4.45 -11.99 1.49
C TYR A 85 -5.50 -12.25 0.42
N SER A 86 -5.08 -12.41 -0.82
CA SER A 86 -5.99 -12.74 -1.93
C SER A 86 -6.75 -14.03 -1.66
N LEU A 87 -6.06 -15.07 -1.17
CA LEU A 87 -6.69 -16.33 -0.78
C LEU A 87 -7.68 -16.14 0.37
N LEU A 88 -7.29 -15.42 1.43
CA LEU A 88 -8.19 -15.14 2.56
C LEU A 88 -9.49 -14.46 2.11
N LEU A 89 -9.40 -13.54 1.14
CA LEU A 89 -10.57 -12.83 0.60
C LEU A 89 -11.43 -13.73 -0.29
N ILE A 90 -10.83 -14.60 -1.10
CA ILE A 90 -11.58 -15.54 -1.95
C ILE A 90 -12.36 -16.56 -1.09
N TYR A 91 -11.76 -17.04 0.01
CA TYR A 91 -12.37 -18.06 0.88
C TYR A 91 -13.35 -17.50 1.92
N SER A 92 -13.39 -16.18 2.15
CA SER A 92 -14.28 -15.57 3.14
C SER A 92 -15.68 -15.29 2.54
N ASP A 93 -16.74 -15.37 3.36
CA ASP A 93 -18.13 -15.23 2.86
C ASP A 93 -18.37 -13.85 2.22
N ASN A 94 -18.81 -13.88 0.95
CA ASN A 94 -19.00 -12.74 0.04
C ASN A 94 -20.45 -12.24 -0.01
N LYS A 95 -21.39 -12.86 0.69
CA LYS A 95 -22.84 -12.58 0.56
C LYS A 95 -23.30 -11.23 1.11
N LYS A 96 -22.45 -10.49 1.83
CA LYS A 96 -22.78 -9.19 2.48
C LYS A 96 -21.90 -8.04 1.99
N ARG A 97 -21.82 -7.82 0.68
CA ARG A 97 -21.15 -6.65 0.09
C ARG A 97 -22.15 -5.49 -0.05
N GLY A 98 -22.20 -4.58 0.92
CA GLY A 98 -22.82 -3.26 0.83
C GLY A 98 -21.84 -2.22 0.26
N MET A 99 -22.33 -1.26 -0.52
CA MET A 99 -21.48 -0.14 -0.98
C MET A 99 -21.64 1.05 -0.04
N VAL A 100 -20.52 1.54 0.51
CA VAL A 100 -20.47 2.84 1.19
C VAL A 100 -19.92 3.88 0.22
N ILE A 101 -20.79 4.71 -0.36
CA ILE A 101 -20.38 5.92 -1.08
C ILE A 101 -21.30 7.07 -0.68
N LYS A 102 -20.82 7.94 0.21
CA LYS A 102 -20.87 9.42 0.12
C LYS A 102 -20.52 10.03 1.48
N THR A 103 -19.25 10.35 1.67
CA THR A 103 -18.84 11.37 2.64
C THR A 103 -17.74 12.23 2.00
N LYS A 104 -17.89 13.55 2.04
CA LYS A 104 -16.81 14.51 1.73
C LYS A 104 -15.85 14.58 2.94
N SER A 105 -15.28 13.44 3.31
CA SER A 105 -14.46 13.29 4.51
C SER A 105 -13.14 12.60 4.15
N VAL A 106 -12.02 13.21 4.55
CA VAL A 106 -10.68 12.60 4.42
C VAL A 106 -10.36 11.65 5.58
N LYS A 107 -11.34 11.38 6.47
CA LYS A 107 -11.17 10.48 7.63
C LYS A 107 -10.84 9.03 7.24
N TYR A 108 -11.29 8.58 6.07
CA TYR A 108 -10.95 7.26 5.51
C TYR A 108 -9.74 7.31 4.56
N MET A 109 -9.18 8.50 4.31
CA MET A 109 -8.01 8.66 3.46
C MET A 109 -6.77 8.20 4.23
N PRO A 110 -5.99 7.25 3.71
CA PRO A 110 -4.94 6.61 4.47
C PRO A 110 -3.68 7.50 4.50
N TYR A 111 -3.70 8.59 5.28
CA TYR A 111 -2.61 9.57 5.39
C TYR A 111 -1.25 8.91 5.66
N THR A 112 -1.18 8.07 6.68
CA THR A 112 0.05 7.34 7.04
C THR A 112 0.54 6.48 5.89
N LEU A 113 -0.36 5.77 5.21
CA LEU A 113 -0.01 4.95 4.04
C LEU A 113 0.55 5.82 2.91
N SER A 114 -0.07 6.97 2.68
CA SER A 114 0.35 7.92 1.65
C SER A 114 1.75 8.49 1.93
N LEU A 115 2.04 8.84 3.19
CA LEU A 115 3.36 9.29 3.61
C LEU A 115 4.43 8.21 3.39
N PHE A 116 4.19 6.98 3.85
CA PHE A 116 5.12 5.87 3.63
C PHE A 116 5.30 5.57 2.14
N ASN A 117 4.24 5.70 1.33
CA ASN A 117 4.31 5.51 -0.12
C ASN A 117 5.19 6.57 -0.81
N VAL A 118 5.08 7.84 -0.40
CA VAL A 118 5.96 8.92 -0.92
C VAL A 118 7.41 8.67 -0.51
N LEU A 119 7.67 8.33 0.76
CA LEU A 119 9.03 8.03 1.23
C LEU A 119 9.63 6.83 0.48
N CYS A 120 8.85 5.77 0.33
CA CYS A 120 9.21 4.58 -0.44
C CYS A 120 9.56 4.95 -1.89
N GLY A 121 8.69 5.70 -2.57
CA GLY A 121 8.92 6.10 -3.95
C GLY A 121 10.18 6.96 -4.11
N ILE A 122 10.45 7.91 -3.20
CA ILE A 122 11.68 8.72 -3.24
C ILE A 122 12.92 7.83 -3.13
N ILE A 123 12.92 6.85 -2.21
CA ILE A 123 14.05 5.92 -2.05
C ILE A 123 14.29 5.11 -3.33
N TRP A 124 13.23 4.58 -3.94
CA TRP A 124 13.35 3.80 -5.18
C TRP A 124 13.70 4.67 -6.40
N MET A 125 13.31 5.94 -6.43
CA MET A 125 13.76 6.91 -7.43
C MET A 125 15.27 7.15 -7.31
N VAL A 126 15.79 7.33 -6.08
CA VAL A 126 17.24 7.47 -5.86
C VAL A 126 17.96 6.18 -6.28
N TYR A 127 17.44 5.01 -5.90
CA TYR A 127 17.98 3.71 -6.33
C TYR A 127 18.09 3.60 -7.86
N ALA A 128 17.04 4.04 -8.57
CA ALA A 128 16.97 4.03 -10.02
C ALA A 128 17.97 5.00 -10.65
N LEU A 129 18.05 6.24 -10.15
CA LEU A 129 18.95 7.28 -10.68
C LEU A 129 20.43 6.90 -10.57
N LEU A 130 20.83 6.12 -9.56
CA LEU A 130 22.24 5.71 -9.36
C LEU A 130 22.79 4.83 -10.51
N LYS A 131 21.95 4.14 -11.29
CA LYS A 131 22.34 3.47 -12.56
C LYS A 131 21.46 3.90 -13.75
N PHE A 132 20.75 5.03 -13.65
CA PHE A 132 19.80 5.52 -14.66
C PHE A 132 18.79 4.47 -15.17
N ASP A 133 18.16 3.77 -14.25
CA ASP A 133 17.14 2.77 -14.52
C ASP A 133 15.77 3.42 -14.74
N ILE A 134 15.46 3.79 -15.98
CA ILE A 134 14.22 4.51 -16.32
C ILE A 134 12.95 3.69 -16.02
N ASN A 135 13.04 2.36 -16.11
CA ASN A 135 11.93 1.45 -15.90
C ASN A 135 11.48 1.46 -14.44
N VAL A 136 12.43 1.58 -13.50
CA VAL A 136 12.14 1.76 -12.08
C VAL A 136 11.77 3.22 -11.78
N LEU A 137 12.42 4.18 -12.44
CA LEU A 137 12.22 5.61 -12.15
C LEU A 137 10.81 6.09 -12.47
N VAL A 138 10.31 5.84 -13.69
CA VAL A 138 9.01 6.34 -14.17
C VAL A 138 7.83 5.96 -13.26
N PRO A 139 7.59 4.68 -12.93
CA PRO A 139 6.46 4.30 -12.08
C PRO A 139 6.58 4.88 -10.67
N ASN A 140 7.80 5.02 -10.12
CA ASN A 140 8.00 5.61 -8.81
C ASN A 140 7.78 7.13 -8.81
N VAL A 141 8.12 7.85 -9.89
CA VAL A 141 7.77 9.27 -10.06
C VAL A 141 6.25 9.45 -10.02
N VAL A 142 5.52 8.66 -10.81
CA VAL A 142 4.06 8.71 -10.85
C VAL A 142 3.45 8.38 -9.49
N GLY A 143 3.98 7.35 -8.81
CA GLY A 143 3.56 6.96 -7.46
C GLY A 143 3.80 8.06 -6.42
N CYS A 144 4.97 8.69 -6.44
CA CYS A 144 5.30 9.83 -5.59
C CYS A 144 4.37 11.02 -5.82
N MET A 145 4.10 11.37 -7.09
CA MET A 145 3.20 12.47 -7.43
C MET A 145 1.77 12.21 -6.93
N SER A 146 1.28 10.99 -7.10
CA SER A 146 -0.04 10.58 -6.59
C SER A 146 -0.09 10.62 -5.07
N GLY A 147 0.92 10.09 -4.38
CA GLY A 147 1.03 10.17 -2.93
C GLY A 147 1.13 11.61 -2.42
N MET A 148 1.88 12.47 -3.09
CA MET A 148 1.97 13.88 -2.73
C MET A 148 0.62 14.59 -2.88
N MET A 149 -0.09 14.33 -3.99
CA MET A 149 -1.44 14.84 -4.20
C MET A 149 -2.37 14.42 -3.05
N GLN A 150 -2.28 13.16 -2.62
CA GLN A 150 -3.05 12.65 -1.50
C GLN A 150 -2.74 13.35 -0.17
N LEU A 151 -1.47 13.63 0.12
CA LEU A 151 -1.05 14.38 1.31
C LEU A 151 -1.54 15.84 1.29
N ILE A 152 -1.49 16.48 0.11
CA ILE A 152 -2.01 17.85 -0.08
C ILE A 152 -3.52 17.90 0.15
N LEU A 153 -4.27 16.96 -0.44
CA LEU A 153 -5.71 16.85 -0.23
C LEU A 153 -6.04 16.62 1.24
N TYR A 154 -5.31 15.72 1.92
CA TYR A 154 -5.49 15.50 3.35
C TYR A 154 -5.29 16.80 4.14
N ALA A 155 -4.20 17.53 3.90
CA ALA A 155 -3.90 18.78 4.59
C ALA A 155 -4.97 19.86 4.36
N TRP A 156 -5.49 19.97 3.13
CA TRP A 156 -6.50 20.96 2.79
C TRP A 156 -7.86 20.66 3.44
N PHE A 157 -8.29 19.41 3.41
CA PHE A 157 -9.59 19.00 3.95
C PHE A 157 -9.55 18.65 5.45
N TYR A 158 -8.37 18.62 6.08
CA TYR A 158 -8.20 18.30 7.51
C TYR A 158 -9.07 19.19 8.41
N LYS A 159 -9.07 20.51 8.15
CA LYS A 159 -9.83 21.49 8.94
C LYS A 159 -11.33 21.49 8.66
N THR A 160 -11.75 21.08 7.47
CA THR A 160 -13.16 21.03 7.07
C THR A 160 -13.84 19.71 7.46
N THR A 161 -13.04 18.72 7.87
CA THR A 161 -13.56 17.41 8.27
C THR A 161 -14.20 17.54 9.66
N LYS A 162 -15.47 17.16 9.77
CA LYS A 162 -16.20 17.14 11.05
C LYS A 162 -15.88 15.85 11.79
N TRP A 163 -15.05 15.94 12.82
CA TRP A 163 -14.57 14.77 13.55
C TRP A 163 -15.61 14.22 14.53
N ASP A 164 -16.42 15.12 15.13
CA ASP A 164 -17.31 14.84 16.27
C ASP A 164 -18.71 14.30 15.89
N ASP A 165 -19.17 14.56 14.66
CA ASP A 165 -20.52 14.17 14.22
C ASP A 165 -20.67 12.63 14.13
N ASP A 166 -19.59 11.91 13.82
CA ASP A 166 -19.59 10.44 13.71
C ASP A 166 -19.49 9.72 15.07
N GLU A 167 -18.83 10.31 16.06
CA GLU A 167 -18.76 9.73 17.42
C GLU A 167 -20.15 9.73 18.05
N LYS A 168 -20.89 10.83 17.88
CA LYS A 168 -22.29 10.95 18.31
C LYS A 168 -23.18 9.95 17.58
N ALA A 169 -23.04 9.81 16.26
CA ALA A 169 -23.80 8.85 15.47
C ALA A 169 -23.49 7.38 15.83
N SER A 170 -22.22 7.06 16.14
CA SER A 170 -21.83 5.70 16.57
C SER A 170 -22.33 5.40 17.98
N ALA A 171 -22.21 6.34 18.92
CA ALA A 171 -22.74 6.20 20.26
C ALA A 171 -24.27 5.99 20.26
N GLN A 172 -24.98 6.73 19.40
CA GLN A 172 -26.42 6.60 19.23
C GLN A 172 -26.82 5.24 18.63
N LYS A 173 -26.06 4.71 17.66
CA LYS A 173 -26.30 3.37 17.10
C LYS A 173 -26.06 2.25 18.13
N VAL A 174 -25.04 2.39 18.98
CA VAL A 174 -24.78 1.43 20.07
C VAL A 174 -25.93 1.45 21.07
N GLN A 175 -26.36 2.62 21.51
CA GLN A 175 -27.52 2.76 22.41
C GLN A 175 -28.81 2.17 21.81
N LEU A 176 -29.08 2.37 20.52
CA LEU A 176 -30.25 1.80 19.84
C LEU A 176 -30.20 0.28 19.68
N SER A 177 -29.02 -0.35 19.73
CA SER A 177 -28.88 -1.81 19.68
C SER A 177 -28.97 -2.50 21.05
N GLU A 178 -28.95 -1.71 22.12
CA GLU A 178 -29.08 -2.18 23.52
C GLU A 178 -30.53 -2.11 24.04
N ILE A 179 -31.47 -1.58 23.24
CA ILE A 179 -32.91 -1.49 23.51
C ILE A 179 -33.64 -2.52 22.64
#